data_AF-A0A1B3EC64-F1
#
_entry.id   AF-A0A1B3EC64-F1
#
_cell.length_a   1.000
_cell.length_b   1.000
_cell.length_c   1.000
_cell.angle_alpha   90.00
_cell.angle_beta   90.00
_cell.angle_gamma   90.00
#
_symmetry.space_group_name_H-M   'P 1'
#
loop_
_entity.id
_entity.type
_entity.pdbx_description
1 polymer ?
#
loop_
_entity_poly.entity_id
_entity_poly.type
_entity_poly.pdbx_seq_one_letter_code
_entity_poly.pdbx_strand_id
1 'polypeptide(L)' 'MAGAPAVELTRQQGPIEGQVPLNFRLDYDPTKVQSNHRYAVSARIELDGKLMFISTEQHSVKLDGSNPQPLGIKVDPVR' A
#
# COMPACT_ATOMS: atom_id res chain seq x y z
N MET A 1 -18.50 -8.62 14.42
CA MET A 1 -17.07 -8.69 14.83
C MET A 1 -16.35 -7.57 14.09
N ALA A 2 -15.92 -6.52 14.78
CA ALA A 2 -15.11 -5.47 14.17
C ALA A 2 -13.64 -5.86 14.36
N GLY A 3 -12.92 -6.06 13.24
CA GLY A 3 -11.46 -6.22 13.28
C GLY A 3 -10.81 -4.95 13.83
N ALA A 4 -9.71 -5.09 14.57
CA ALA A 4 -8.94 -3.96 15.07
C ALA A 4 -8.59 -2.98 13.94
N PRO A 5 -8.51 -1.66 14.22
CA PRO A 5 -8.10 -0.68 13.22
C PRO A 5 -6.69 -1.03 12.69
N ALA A 6 -6.50 -0.93 11.38
CA ALA A 6 -5.20 -1.11 10.77
C ALA A 6 -4.24 -0.01 11.25
N VAL A 7 -3.03 -0.41 11.67
CA VAL A 7 -1.96 0.51 12.05
C VAL A 7 -1.06 0.74 10.84
N GLU A 8 -0.89 2.01 10.45
CA GLU A 8 -0.01 2.37 9.34
C GLU A 8 1.46 2.33 9.79
N LEU A 9 2.28 1.51 9.12
CA LEU A 9 3.73 1.48 9.35
C LEU A 9 4.44 2.63 8.64
N THR A 10 4.00 2.93 7.43
CA THR A 10 4.60 3.93 6.55
C THR A 10 3.60 4.35 5.46
N ARG A 11 3.79 5.56 4.93
CA ARG A 11 3.02 6.11 3.82
C ARG A 11 3.93 6.95 2.94
N GLN A 12 3.82 6.75 1.64
CA GLN A 12 4.33 7.67 0.63
C GLN A 12 3.13 8.37 -0.03
N GLN A 13 3.18 9.69 -0.12
CA GLN A 13 2.22 10.51 -0.86
C GLN A 13 2.97 11.57 -1.65
N GLY A 14 2.55 11.83 -2.88
CA GLY A 14 3.17 12.83 -3.74
C GLY A 14 2.39 13.03 -5.03
N PRO A 15 2.77 14.04 -5.83
CA PRO A 15 2.21 14.23 -7.16
C PRO A 15 2.52 13.03 -8.06
N ILE A 16 1.61 12.76 -9.00
CA ILE A 16 1.85 11.75 -10.03
C ILE A 16 2.56 12.42 -11.19
N GLU A 17 3.85 12.12 -11.33
CA GLU A 17 4.71 12.65 -12.38
C GLU A 17 4.99 11.55 -13.41
N GLY A 18 3.99 11.22 -14.24
CA GLY A 18 4.17 10.28 -15.34
C GLY A 18 2.97 9.37 -15.62
N GLN A 19 3.22 8.38 -16.47
CA GLN A 19 2.25 7.35 -16.83
C GLN A 19 2.54 6.06 -16.06
N VAL A 20 1.51 5.24 -15.87
CA VAL A 20 1.64 3.92 -15.25
C VAL A 20 2.61 3.01 -16.02
N PRO A 21 3.33 2.10 -15.33
CA PRO A 21 3.32 1.88 -13.87
C PRO A 21 4.00 3.00 -13.09
N LEU A 22 3.41 3.40 -11.97
CA LEU A 22 3.95 4.42 -11.07
C LEU A 22 4.91 3.79 -10.06
N ASN A 23 6.16 4.25 -10.05
CA ASN A 23 7.16 3.76 -9.10
C ASN A 23 6.89 4.32 -7.70
N PHE A 24 7.05 3.47 -6.68
CA PHE A 24 6.93 3.86 -5.27
C PHE A 24 8.01 3.16 -4.44
N ARG A 25 8.31 3.72 -3.26
CA ARG A 25 9.18 3.15 -2.24
C ARG A 25 8.58 3.40 -0.86
N LEU A 26 8.32 2.32 -0.14
CA LEU A 26 7.83 2.37 1.23
C LEU A 26 8.95 1.94 2.17
N ASP A 27 9.62 2.92 2.76
CA ASP A 27 10.59 2.68 3.82
C ASP A 27 9.87 2.60 5.17
N TYR A 28 10.17 1.57 5.96
CA TYR A 28 9.55 1.33 7.26
C TYR A 28 10.59 0.92 8.29
N ASP A 29 10.25 1.10 9.56
CA ASP A 29 11.07 0.67 10.69
C ASP A 29 10.82 -0.83 10.98
N PRO A 30 11.82 -1.71 10.81
CA PRO A 30 11.66 -3.14 11.03
C PRO A 30 11.34 -3.48 12.50
N THR A 31 11.67 -2.61 13.46
CA THR A 31 11.33 -2.84 14.88
C THR A 31 9.83 -2.74 15.16
N LYS A 32 9.06 -2.14 14.23
CA LYS A 32 7.60 -2.07 14.30
C LYS A 32 6.92 -3.32 13.72
N VAL A 33 7.68 -4.24 13.13
CA VAL A 33 7.17 -5.51 12.61
C VAL A 33 7.03 -6.51 13.75
N GLN A 34 5.82 -7.03 13.93
CA GLN A 34 5.45 -7.99 14.97
C GLN A 34 5.15 -9.34 14.34
N SER A 35 5.70 -10.42 14.89
CA SER A 35 5.64 -11.75 14.29
C SER A 35 4.24 -12.35 14.18
N ASN A 36 3.26 -11.88 14.97
CA ASN A 36 1.88 -12.39 14.95
C ASN A 36 0.91 -11.47 14.17
N HIS A 37 1.43 -10.55 13.37
CA HIS A 37 0.64 -9.57 12.61
C HIS A 37 0.65 -9.91 11.12
N ARG A 38 -0.40 -9.45 10.42
CA ARG A 38 -0.46 -9.49 8.96
C ARG A 38 -0.28 -8.10 8.43
N TYR A 39 0.49 -8.00 7.36
CA TYR A 39 0.78 -6.74 6.70
C TYR A 39 0.25 -6.79 5.27
N ALA A 40 -0.28 -5.67 4.82
CA ALA A 40 -0.73 -5.48 3.45
C ALA A 40 -0.34 -4.08 2.98
N VAL A 41 -0.12 -3.97 1.67
CA VAL A 41 0.10 -2.70 0.98
C VAL A 41 -1.19 -2.33 0.24
N SER A 42 -1.57 -1.07 0.33
CA SER A 42 -2.71 -0.51 -0.40
C SER A 42 -2.28 0.74 -1.13
N ALA A 43 -2.95 1.05 -2.24
CA ALA A 43 -2.73 2.28 -2.99
C ALA A 43 -4.06 2.96 -3.29
N ARG A 44 -4.02 4.29 -3.33
CA ARG A 44 -5.11 5.12 -3.81
C ARG A 44 -4.57 6.28 -4.62
N ILE A 45 -5.33 6.70 -5.63
CA ILE A 45 -5.03 7.85 -6.47
C ILE A 45 -6.18 8.82 -6.35
N GLU A 46 -5.86 10.08 -6.07
CA GLU A 46 -6.81 11.17 -5.90
C GLU A 46 -6.53 12.24 -6.94
N LEU A 47 -7.60 12.88 -7.42
CA LEU A 47 -7.55 14.09 -8.26
C LEU A 47 -8.37 15.17 -7.55
N ASP A 48 -7.73 16.29 -7.22
CA ASP A 48 -8.34 17.39 -6.47
C ASP A 48 -9.07 16.93 -5.18
N GLY A 49 -8.45 16.00 -4.45
CA GLY A 49 -9.01 15.42 -3.22
C GLY A 49 -10.15 14.42 -3.43
N LYS A 50 -10.56 14.16 -4.68
CA LYS A 50 -11.55 13.15 -5.03
C LYS A 50 -10.85 11.83 -5.35
N LEU A 51 -11.23 10.76 -4.64
CA LEU A 51 -10.73 9.41 -4.90
C LEU A 51 -11.10 8.98 -6.32
N MET A 52 -10.10 8.66 -7.14
CA MET A 52 -10.26 8.22 -8.53
C MET A 52 -10.01 6.72 -8.67
N PHE A 53 -8.96 6.21 -8.04
CA PHE A 53 -8.60 4.79 -8.08
C PHE A 53 -8.23 4.29 -6.68
N ILE A 54 -8.52 3.03 -6.40
CA ILE A 54 -8.18 2.36 -5.14
C ILE A 54 -7.85 0.89 -5.38
N SER A 55 -6.90 0.35 -4.61
CA SER A 55 -6.66 -1.10 -4.58
C SER A 55 -7.85 -1.82 -3.93
N THR A 56 -8.50 -2.72 -4.67
CA THR A 56 -9.63 -3.50 -4.18
C THR A 56 -9.22 -4.88 -3.67
N GLU A 57 -8.04 -5.36 -4.10
CA GLU A 57 -7.44 -6.62 -3.70
C GLU A 57 -6.47 -6.44 -2.52
N GLN A 58 -6.30 -7.49 -1.72
CA GLN A 58 -5.35 -7.49 -0.61
C GLN A 58 -3.94 -7.88 -1.10
N HIS A 59 -3.01 -6.93 -1.10
CA HIS A 59 -1.60 -7.18 -1.42
C HIS A 59 -0.80 -7.47 -0.14
N SER A 60 -0.84 -8.73 0.31
CA SER A 60 -0.17 -9.13 1.55
C SER A 60 1.35 -9.21 1.40
N VAL A 61 2.07 -8.78 2.44
CA VAL A 61 3.54 -8.84 2.52
C VAL A 61 3.98 -9.43 3.85
N LYS A 62 5.11 -10.15 3.83
CA LYS A 62 5.69 -10.79 5.03
C LYS A 62 6.61 -9.88 5.84
N LEU A 63 7.17 -8.85 5.20
CA LEU A 63 8.16 -7.93 5.78
C LEU A 63 9.40 -8.62 6.42
N ASP A 64 9.75 -9.82 5.95
CA ASP A 64 10.89 -10.64 6.39
C ASP A 64 12.06 -10.66 5.38
N GLY A 65 12.00 -9.78 4.37
CA GLY A 65 12.96 -9.73 3.25
C GLY A 65 12.70 -10.75 2.13
N SER A 66 11.74 -11.68 2.26
CA SER A 66 11.46 -12.71 1.26
C SER A 66 10.42 -12.31 0.20
N ASN A 67 9.83 -11.11 0.32
CA ASN A 67 8.78 -10.66 -0.60
C ASN A 67 9.36 -10.39 -2.00
N PRO A 68 8.69 -10.85 -3.07
CA PRO A 68 9.14 -10.57 -4.43
C PRO A 68 9.11 -9.06 -4.71
N GLN A 69 10.17 -8.57 -5.36
CA GLN A 69 10.32 -7.17 -5.77
C GLN A 69 10.57 -7.10 -7.30
N PRO A 70 9.98 -6.12 -8.01
CA PRO A 70 9.12 -5.06 -7.48
C PRO A 70 7.70 -5.56 -7.14
N LEU A 71 7.10 -4.99 -6.09
CA LEU A 71 5.70 -5.25 -5.75
C LEU A 71 4.76 -4.48 -6.67
N GLY A 72 3.93 -5.21 -7.44
CA GLY A 72 2.86 -4.61 -8.25
C GLY A 72 1.56 -4.47 -7.45
N ILE A 73 1.01 -3.25 -7.42
CA ILE A 73 -0.30 -2.96 -6.82
C ILE A 73 -1.25 -2.55 -7.94
N LYS A 74 -2.31 -3.32 -8.13
CA LYS A 74 -3.37 -2.97 -9.07
C LYS A 74 -4.36 -2.05 -8.36
N VAL A 75 -4.76 -0.98 -9.04
CA VAL A 75 -5.84 -0.10 -8.59
C VAL A 75 -6.95 -0.12 -9.62
N ASP A 76 -8.18 -0.11 -9.14
CA ASP A 76 -9.38 -0.04 -9.97
C ASP A 76 -10.03 1.34 -9.80
N PRO A 77 -10.67 1.88 -10.84
CA PRO A 77 -11.42 3.13 -10.71
C PRO A 77 -12.54 2.96 -9.67
N VAL A 78 -12.78 4.00 -8.88
CA VAL A 78 -13.98 4.04 -8.06
C VAL A 78 -15.21 4.07 -8.96
N ARG A 79 -16.24 3.28 -8.62
CA ARG A 79 -17.53 3.30 -9.30
C ARG A 79 -18.40 4.44 -8.80
#